data_AF-A0A929C3H8-F1
#
_entry.id   AF-A0A929C3H8-F1
#
_cell.length_a   1.000
_cell.length_b   1.000
_cell.length_c   1.000
_cell.angle_alpha   90.00
_cell.angle_beta   90.00
_cell.angle_gamma   90.00
#
_symmetry.space_group_name_H-M   'P 1'
#
loop_
_entity.id
_entity.type
_entity.pdbx_description
1 polymer ?
#
loop_
_entity_poly.entity_id
_entity_poly.type
_entity_poly.pdbx_seq_one_letter_code
_entity_poly.pdbx_strand_id
1 'polypeptide(L)'
;MPETFKREIYLLRPEELNPETIAVAFAKTSRSPLSFREIAAELTDEKSAEFHERWVVGYGHASVAEHAVLHLALENVSRLAIECIESNRLASYTEKSTRYQKWDRQGYYIPPEVQEETTEKIYRQTCDLLFDTYMRSIAPVKDVVA
;
A
#
# COMPACT_ATOMS: atom_id res chain seq x y z
N MET A 1 38.05 -34.10 4.19
CA MET A 1 36.95 -33.39 3.50
C MET A 1 36.95 -31.97 4.02
N PRO A 2 36.80 -30.93 3.19
CA PRO A 2 36.70 -29.57 3.69
C PRO A 2 35.48 -29.48 4.61
N GLU A 3 35.57 -28.68 5.67
CA GLU A 3 34.50 -28.52 6.65
C GLU A 3 33.16 -28.28 5.94
N THR A 4 32.20 -29.17 6.19
CA THR A 4 30.85 -29.02 5.66
C THR A 4 30.25 -27.75 6.20
N PHE A 5 30.09 -26.73 5.35
CA PHE A 5 29.39 -25.50 5.68
C PHE A 5 28.03 -25.84 6.31
N LYS A 6 27.78 -25.31 7.51
CA LYS A 6 26.48 -25.46 8.17
C LYS A 6 25.43 -24.72 7.36
N ARG A 7 24.39 -25.42 6.92
CA ARG A 7 23.25 -24.80 6.22
C ARG A 7 22.48 -23.90 7.18
N GLU A 8 22.38 -22.61 6.87
CA GLU A 8 21.54 -21.65 7.59
C GLU A 8 20.42 -21.14 6.69
N ILE A 9 19.16 -21.36 7.09
CA ILE A 9 17.97 -20.82 6.43
C ILE A 9 17.21 -20.05 7.50
N TYR A 10 17.09 -18.74 7.32
CA TYR A 10 16.47 -17.87 8.31
C TYR A 10 15.81 -16.66 7.64
N LEU A 11 14.88 -16.07 8.36
CA LEU A 11 14.27 -14.80 8.01
C LEU A 11 15.14 -13.66 8.56
N LEU A 12 15.49 -12.71 7.71
CA LEU A 12 16.14 -11.47 8.13
C LEU A 12 15.05 -10.58 8.74
N ARG A 13 14.95 -10.59 10.07
CA ARG A 13 13.84 -10.04 10.88
C ARG A 13 13.55 -8.55 10.55
N PRO A 14 12.43 -8.25 9.88
CA PRO A 14 12.01 -6.87 9.59
C PRO A 14 11.59 -6.08 10.82
N GLU A 15 11.30 -6.75 11.94
CA GLU A 15 10.87 -6.07 13.16
C GLU A 15 12.02 -5.27 13.82
N GLU A 16 13.26 -5.55 13.41
CA GLU A 16 14.48 -4.89 13.91
C GLU A 16 15.15 -4.01 12.84
N LEU A 17 14.67 -4.04 11.59
CA LEU A 17 15.32 -3.40 10.44
C LEU A 17 14.27 -2.73 9.55
N ASN A 18 14.54 -1.48 9.14
CA ASN A 18 13.64 -0.80 8.21
C ASN A 18 13.62 -1.53 6.83
N PRO A 19 12.55 -1.41 6.03
CA PRO A 19 12.43 -2.07 4.73
C PRO A 19 13.56 -1.73 3.75
N GLU A 20 14.10 -0.52 3.82
CA GLU A 20 15.19 -0.05 2.97
C GLU A 20 16.52 -0.76 3.31
N THR A 21 16.81 -0.96 4.59
CA THR A 21 17.97 -1.72 5.07
C THR A 21 17.91 -3.17 4.62
N ILE A 22 16.72 -3.78 4.61
CA ILE A 22 16.54 -5.13 4.05
C ILE A 22 16.86 -5.11 2.54
N ALA A 23 16.29 -4.19 1.78
CA ALA A 23 16.55 -4.09 0.34
C ALA A 23 18.04 -3.90 0.02
N VAL A 24 18.72 -3.01 0.75
CA VAL A 24 20.17 -2.75 0.58
C VAL A 24 21.01 -3.95 1.01
N ALA A 25 20.65 -4.66 2.07
CA ALA A 25 21.36 -5.87 2.49
C ALA A 25 21.29 -6.96 1.41
N PHE A 26 20.12 -7.16 0.81
CA PHE A 26 19.93 -8.09 -0.31
C PHE A 26 20.64 -7.63 -1.58
N ALA A 27 20.70 -6.32 -1.86
CA ALA A 27 21.49 -5.80 -2.98
C ALA A 27 23.00 -6.10 -2.81
N LYS A 28 23.52 -5.81 -1.61
CA LYS A 28 24.94 -5.97 -1.27
C LYS A 28 25.41 -7.43 -1.26
N THR A 29 24.52 -8.40 -1.03
CA THR A 29 24.90 -9.83 -0.98
C THR A 29 25.57 -10.32 -2.26
N SER A 30 25.19 -9.75 -3.42
CA SER A 30 25.77 -10.14 -4.71
C SER A 30 27.24 -9.73 -4.89
N ARG A 31 27.75 -8.82 -4.04
CA ARG A 31 29.07 -8.20 -4.16
C ARG A 31 29.88 -8.22 -2.86
N SER A 32 29.34 -8.82 -1.79
CA SER A 32 29.97 -8.89 -0.47
C SER A 32 30.27 -10.34 -0.09
N PRO A 33 31.44 -10.65 0.50
CA PRO A 33 31.74 -11.97 1.03
C PRO A 33 31.05 -12.25 2.39
N LEU A 34 30.41 -11.24 2.99
CA LEU A 34 29.77 -11.32 4.29
C LEU A 34 28.39 -11.99 4.22
N SER A 35 27.94 -12.55 5.35
CA SER A 35 26.58 -13.06 5.51
C SER A 35 25.54 -11.93 5.52
N PHE A 36 24.27 -12.23 5.24
CA PHE A 36 23.20 -11.23 5.29
C PHE A 36 23.08 -10.52 6.65
N ARG A 37 23.36 -11.23 7.77
CA ARG A 37 23.30 -10.63 9.12
C ARG A 37 24.43 -9.62 9.34
N GLU A 38 25.63 -9.94 8.89
CA GLU A 38 26.79 -9.04 8.99
C GLU A 38 26.59 -7.80 8.12
N ILE A 39 26.13 -7.98 6.87
CA ILE A 39 25.80 -6.86 5.98
C ILE A 39 24.74 -5.95 6.62
N ALA A 40 23.66 -6.52 7.14
CA ALA A 40 22.59 -5.74 7.76
C ALA A 40 23.06 -4.98 9.01
N ALA A 41 23.94 -5.58 9.83
CA ALA A 41 24.47 -4.95 11.04
C ALA A 41 25.40 -3.75 10.75
N GLU A 42 25.99 -3.66 9.57
CA GLU A 42 26.85 -2.53 9.15
C GLU A 42 26.07 -1.35 8.55
N LEU A 43 24.80 -1.58 8.19
CA LEU A 43 23.93 -0.58 7.58
C LEU A 43 23.32 0.31 8.66
N THR A 44 23.33 1.61 8.38
CA THR A 44 22.54 2.62 9.11
C THR A 44 21.50 3.17 8.14
N ASP A 45 20.46 3.81 8.66
CA ASP A 45 19.41 4.44 7.86
C ASP A 45 20.01 5.38 6.80
N GLU A 46 21.01 6.20 7.16
CA GLU A 46 21.65 7.14 6.23
C GLU A 46 22.44 6.42 5.13
N LYS A 47 23.20 5.37 5.49
CA LYS A 47 23.95 4.57 4.50
C LYS A 47 23.04 3.80 3.57
N SER A 48 21.90 3.35 4.10
CA SER A 48 20.85 2.68 3.33
C SER A 48 20.22 3.65 2.32
N ALA A 49 19.86 4.86 2.75
CA ALA A 49 19.31 5.90 1.90
C ALA A 49 20.28 6.34 0.79
N GLU A 50 21.55 6.59 1.12
CA GLU A 50 22.57 6.96 0.11
C GLU A 50 22.77 5.85 -0.93
N PHE A 51 22.80 4.58 -0.48
CA PHE A 51 22.91 3.45 -1.38
C PHE A 51 21.68 3.33 -2.29
N HIS A 52 20.48 3.51 -1.73
CA HIS A 52 19.24 3.42 -2.48
C HIS A 52 19.16 4.50 -3.55
N GLU A 53 19.42 5.77 -3.20
CA GLU A 53 19.45 6.90 -4.15
C GLU A 53 20.44 6.63 -5.30
N ARG A 54 21.65 6.20 -4.95
CA ARG A 54 22.69 5.96 -5.95
C ARG A 54 22.36 4.81 -6.88
N TRP A 55 21.94 3.65 -6.35
CA TRP A 55 21.90 2.40 -7.13
C TRP A 55 20.51 2.01 -7.60
N VAL A 56 19.46 2.35 -6.86
CA VAL A 56 18.07 2.05 -7.24
C VAL A 56 17.55 3.13 -8.19
N VAL A 57 17.65 4.40 -7.78
CA VAL A 57 17.16 5.54 -8.60
C VAL A 57 18.13 5.85 -9.74
N GLY A 58 19.43 5.95 -9.44
CA GLY A 58 20.45 6.36 -10.42
C GLY A 58 20.87 5.32 -11.48
N TYR A 59 20.93 4.02 -11.12
CA TYR A 59 21.41 2.96 -12.03
C TYR A 59 20.31 2.03 -12.57
N GLY A 60 19.05 2.21 -12.14
CA GLY A 60 17.91 1.44 -12.66
C GLY A 60 17.84 -0.01 -12.17
N HIS A 61 18.47 -0.35 -11.03
CA HIS A 61 18.33 -1.66 -10.40
C HIS A 61 17.00 -1.78 -9.61
N ALA A 62 15.88 -1.61 -10.31
CA ALA A 62 14.54 -1.54 -9.70
C ALA A 62 14.15 -2.81 -8.92
N SER A 63 14.66 -3.98 -9.31
CA SER A 63 14.38 -5.25 -8.62
C SER A 63 14.90 -5.30 -7.17
N VAL A 64 15.88 -4.45 -6.82
CA VAL A 64 16.33 -4.32 -5.43
C VAL A 64 15.24 -3.70 -4.55
N ALA A 65 14.50 -2.73 -5.09
CA ALA A 65 13.44 -2.05 -4.35
C ALA A 65 12.27 -2.99 -4.02
N GLU A 66 12.08 -4.06 -4.80
CA GLU A 66 11.01 -5.05 -4.57
C GLU A 66 11.18 -5.83 -3.26
N HIS A 67 12.38 -5.82 -2.66
CA HIS A 67 12.60 -6.40 -1.33
C HIS A 67 12.03 -5.54 -0.19
N ALA A 68 11.76 -4.26 -0.43
CA ALA A 68 11.15 -3.37 0.55
C ALA A 68 9.62 -3.46 0.45
N VAL A 69 8.97 -3.89 1.54
CA VAL A 69 7.51 -3.95 1.63
C VAL A 69 7.01 -2.85 2.56
N LEU A 70 6.02 -2.09 2.09
CA LEU A 70 5.36 -1.04 2.86
C LEU A 70 3.90 -1.41 3.08
N HIS A 71 3.41 -1.15 4.30
CA HIS A 71 2.00 -1.27 4.63
C HIS A 71 1.38 0.13 4.63
N LEU A 72 0.45 0.37 3.70
CA LEU A 72 -0.27 1.65 3.58
C LEU A 72 -1.71 1.47 4.05
N ALA A 73 -2.14 2.33 4.98
CA ALA A 73 -3.53 2.46 5.38
C ALA A 73 -4.11 3.72 4.74
N LEU A 74 -5.11 3.53 3.88
CA LEU A 74 -5.78 4.62 3.16
C LEU A 74 -7.19 4.79 3.72
N GLU A 75 -7.45 5.96 4.32
CA GLU A 75 -8.74 6.29 4.92
C GLU A 75 -9.35 7.51 4.26
N ASN A 76 -10.69 7.56 4.18
CA ASN A 76 -11.45 8.68 3.60
C ASN A 76 -11.05 9.00 2.15
N VAL A 77 -10.67 7.97 1.39
CA VAL A 77 -10.36 8.06 -0.04
C VAL A 77 -11.62 7.73 -0.85
N SER A 78 -11.82 8.43 -1.97
CA SER A 78 -12.99 8.19 -2.82
C SER A 78 -12.96 6.80 -3.46
N ARG A 79 -14.15 6.26 -3.78
CA ARG A 79 -14.26 4.98 -4.49
C ARG A 79 -13.58 4.99 -5.87
N LEU A 80 -13.52 6.15 -6.53
CA LEU A 80 -12.80 6.25 -7.80
C LEU A 80 -11.28 6.19 -7.61
N ALA A 81 -10.78 6.77 -6.52
CA ALA A 81 -9.35 6.74 -6.21
C ALA A 81 -8.90 5.33 -5.79
N ILE A 82 -9.70 4.58 -5.03
CA ILE A 82 -9.33 3.20 -4.66
C ILE A 82 -9.28 2.28 -5.88
N GLU A 83 -10.22 2.39 -6.83
CA GLU A 83 -10.18 1.64 -8.10
C GLU A 83 -8.89 1.90 -8.89
N CYS A 84 -8.43 3.15 -8.91
CA CYS A 84 -7.14 3.50 -9.52
C CYS A 84 -5.96 2.84 -8.79
N ILE A 85 -5.95 2.90 -7.45
CA ILE A 85 -4.88 2.33 -6.62
C ILE A 85 -4.83 0.80 -6.73
N GLU A 86 -5.98 0.14 -6.74
CA GLU A 86 -6.14 -1.32 -6.83
C GLU A 86 -5.95 -1.87 -8.25
N SER A 87 -5.86 -0.99 -9.26
CA SER A 87 -5.55 -1.40 -10.63
C SER A 87 -4.13 -1.95 -10.81
N ASN A 88 -3.22 -1.67 -9.86
CA ASN A 88 -1.86 -2.21 -9.89
C ASN A 88 -1.85 -3.69 -9.46
N ARG A 89 -1.29 -4.57 -10.30
CA ARG A 89 -1.24 -6.02 -10.04
C ARG A 89 -0.12 -6.46 -9.10
N LEU A 90 0.83 -5.57 -8.81
CA LEU A 90 2.02 -5.85 -8.00
C LEU A 90 1.89 -5.31 -6.57
N ALA A 91 0.73 -5.52 -5.97
CA ALA A 91 0.44 -5.16 -4.58
C ALA A 91 -0.63 -6.10 -4.00
N SER A 92 -0.83 -6.01 -2.69
CA SER A 92 -1.88 -6.75 -1.97
C SER A 92 -2.86 -5.77 -1.34
N TYR A 93 -4.15 -6.06 -1.45
CA TYR A 93 -5.21 -5.12 -1.09
C TYR A 93 -6.19 -5.71 -0.08
N THR A 94 -6.77 -4.84 0.73
CA THR A 94 -7.91 -5.14 1.58
C THR A 94 -8.77 -3.90 1.68
N GLU A 95 -9.92 -3.91 1.00
CA GLU A 95 -10.88 -2.82 0.98
C GLU A 95 -12.01 -3.05 1.99
N LYS A 96 -12.57 -1.97 2.56
CA LYS A 96 -13.84 -2.03 3.29
C LYS A 96 -14.95 -2.50 2.35
N SER A 97 -15.39 -3.74 2.53
CA SER A 97 -16.43 -4.30 1.67
C SER A 97 -17.79 -3.63 1.82
N THR A 98 -18.35 -3.16 0.71
CA THR A 98 -19.68 -2.56 0.62
C THR A 98 -20.84 -3.52 0.89
N ARG A 99 -20.56 -4.83 0.97
CA ARG A 99 -21.53 -5.86 1.37
C ARG A 99 -21.77 -5.88 2.88
N TYR A 100 -20.79 -5.43 3.68
CA TYR A 100 -20.85 -5.46 5.14
C TYR A 100 -20.91 -4.07 5.77
N GLN A 101 -20.33 -3.08 5.10
CA GLN A 101 -20.31 -1.70 5.56
C GLN A 101 -21.41 -0.89 4.87
N LYS A 102 -22.01 0.04 5.61
CA LYS A 102 -23.02 0.98 5.10
C LYS A 102 -22.46 2.39 5.22
N TRP A 103 -22.75 3.21 4.23
CA TRP A 103 -22.42 4.64 4.25
C TRP A 103 -23.69 5.48 4.14
N ASP A 104 -23.61 6.68 4.68
CA ASP A 104 -24.65 7.69 4.58
C ASP A 104 -24.15 8.90 3.76
N ARG A 105 -24.87 10.01 3.85
CA ARG A 105 -24.54 11.25 3.12
C ARG A 105 -23.17 11.84 3.44
N GLN A 106 -22.49 11.38 4.48
CA GLN A 106 -21.11 11.79 4.79
C GLN A 106 -20.08 11.00 3.97
N GLY A 107 -20.51 10.01 3.18
CA GLY A 107 -19.66 9.06 2.46
C GLY A 107 -19.20 9.50 1.06
N TYR A 108 -19.26 10.78 0.69
CA TYR A 108 -18.80 11.24 -0.61
C TYR A 108 -17.87 12.47 -0.54
N TYR A 109 -16.98 12.55 -1.52
CA TYR A 109 -16.02 13.63 -1.69
C TYR A 109 -16.56 14.65 -2.70
N ILE A 110 -16.20 15.94 -2.54
CA ILE A 110 -16.57 17.01 -3.47
C ILE A 110 -15.30 17.48 -4.17
N PRO A 111 -15.13 17.16 -5.47
CA PRO A 111 -13.98 17.62 -6.24
C PRO A 111 -13.91 19.15 -6.33
N PRO A 112 -12.70 19.75 -6.31
CA PRO A 112 -12.53 21.19 -6.49
C PRO A 112 -13.15 21.71 -7.79
N GLU A 113 -13.17 20.88 -8.84
CA GLU A 113 -13.70 21.20 -10.16
C GLU A 113 -15.22 21.42 -10.17
N VAL A 114 -15.93 20.98 -9.12
CA VAL A 114 -17.39 21.17 -9.00
C VAL A 114 -17.78 22.19 -7.95
N GLN A 115 -16.83 22.92 -7.34
CA GLN A 115 -17.08 23.90 -6.26
C GLN A 115 -17.63 25.26 -6.75
N GLU A 116 -18.04 25.35 -8.01
CA GLU A 116 -18.84 26.47 -8.49
C GLU A 116 -20.26 26.35 -7.90
N GLU A 117 -20.86 27.48 -7.49
CA GLU A 117 -22.09 27.49 -6.67
C GLU A 117 -23.23 26.65 -7.25
N THR A 118 -23.51 26.79 -8.56
CA THR A 118 -24.60 26.05 -9.19
C THR A 118 -24.28 24.57 -9.36
N THR A 119 -23.05 24.26 -9.75
CA THR A 119 -22.58 22.90 -10.01
C THR A 119 -22.48 22.11 -8.70
N GLU A 120 -21.95 22.70 -7.64
CA GLU A 120 -21.81 22.06 -6.33
C GLU A 120 -23.18 21.69 -5.76
N LYS A 121 -24.15 22.59 -5.91
CA LYS A 121 -25.52 22.36 -5.44
C LYS A 121 -26.15 21.16 -6.13
N ILE A 122 -26.04 21.08 -7.46
CA ILE A 122 -26.57 19.94 -8.24
C ILE A 122 -25.85 18.65 -7.83
N TYR A 123 -24.53 18.70 -7.68
CA TYR A 123 -23.72 17.56 -7.25
C TYR A 123 -24.17 17.02 -5.88
N ARG A 124 -24.22 17.89 -4.86
CA ARG A 124 -24.63 17.52 -3.50
C ARG A 124 -26.04 16.96 -3.47
N GLN A 125 -27.00 17.63 -4.12
CA GLN A 125 -28.39 17.16 -4.17
C GLN A 125 -28.50 15.78 -4.82
N THR A 126 -27.72 15.52 -5.86
CA THR A 126 -27.68 14.22 -6.53
C THR A 126 -27.09 13.16 -5.61
N CYS A 127 -25.94 13.42 -4.98
CA CYS A 127 -25.32 12.49 -4.03
C CYS A 127 -26.24 12.17 -2.85
N ASP A 128 -26.85 13.18 -2.23
CA ASP A 128 -27.80 13.02 -1.13
C ASP A 128 -28.98 12.12 -1.54
N LEU A 129 -29.57 12.37 -2.71
CA LEU A 129 -30.67 11.55 -3.24
C LEU A 129 -30.26 10.08 -3.43
N LEU A 130 -29.05 9.83 -3.93
CA LEU A 130 -28.52 8.49 -4.14
C LEU A 130 -28.31 7.76 -2.81
N PHE A 131 -27.69 8.41 -1.82
CA PHE A 131 -27.48 7.81 -0.49
C PHE A 131 -28.81 7.58 0.25
N ASP A 132 -29.76 8.50 0.17
CA ASP A 132 -31.09 8.31 0.74
C ASP A 132 -31.82 7.13 0.12
N THR A 133 -31.69 6.97 -1.19
CA THR A 133 -32.31 5.87 -1.92
C THR A 133 -31.65 4.54 -1.57
N TYR A 134 -30.32 4.50 -1.48
CA TYR A 134 -29.57 3.36 -0.98
C TYR A 134 -30.02 2.96 0.43
N MET A 135 -30.07 3.90 1.38
CA MET A 135 -30.44 3.58 2.75
C MET A 135 -31.88 3.10 2.89
N ARG A 136 -32.81 3.69 2.13
CA ARG A 136 -34.22 3.27 2.09
C ARG A 136 -34.41 1.91 1.42
N SER A 137 -33.55 1.50 0.50
CA SER A 137 -33.69 0.22 -0.21
C SER A 137 -33.18 -0.98 0.59
N ILE A 138 -32.31 -0.78 1.59
CA ILE A 138 -31.73 -1.88 2.38
C ILE A 138 -32.81 -2.76 3.02
N ALA A 139 -33.81 -2.17 3.70
CA ALA A 139 -34.85 -2.94 4.37
C ALA A 139 -35.73 -3.72 3.38
N PRO A 140 -36.35 -3.09 2.35
CA PRO A 140 -37.12 -3.81 1.34
C PRO A 140 -36.35 -4.92 0.63
N VAL A 141 -35.07 -4.70 0.30
CA VAL A 141 -34.23 -5.72 -0.35
C VAL A 141 -33.99 -6.89 0.61
N LYS A 142 -33.72 -6.61 1.89
CA LYS A 142 -33.51 -7.66 2.89
C LYS A 142 -34.75 -8.54 3.05
N ASP A 143 -35.95 -7.97 3.01
CA ASP A 143 -37.20 -8.72 3.16
C ASP A 143 -37.48 -9.67 1.99
N VAL A 144 -36.87 -9.44 0.82
CA VAL A 144 -37.03 -10.28 -0.38
C VAL A 144 -35.94 -11.36 -0.49
N VAL A 145 -34.76 -11.10 0.06
CA VAL A 145 -33.57 -11.96 -0.10
C VAL A 145 -33.33 -12.86 1.12
N ALA A 146 -33.93 -12.55 2.28
CA ALA A 146 -33.88 -13.37 3.50
C ALA A 146 -34.91 -14.50 3.49
#